data_AF-A0A0R2Q2J5-F1
#
_entry.id   AF-A0A0R2Q2J5-F1
#
_cell.length_a   1.000
_cell.length_b   1.000
_cell.length_c   1.000
_cell.angle_alpha   90.00
_cell.angle_beta   90.00
_cell.angle_gamma   90.00
#
_symmetry.space_group_name_H-M   'P 1'
#
loop_
_entity.id
_entity.type
_entity.pdbx_description
1 polymer ?
#
loop_
_entity_poly.entity_id
_entity_poly.type
_entity_poly.pdbx_seq_one_letter_code
_entity_poly.pdbx_strand_id
1 'polypeptide(L)'
;MNTALRVIRIVCVIVFVSGIAGLIISSIAGNNVGVVTTIGLITSLAAVVLLTASTVANRQRIDAFNDALAEQVEAQITSVVASGAKEETVRKLVRDAINLGRSAS
;
A
#
# COMPACT_ATOMS: atom_id res chain seq x y z
N MET A 1 9.29 -7.69 -2.25
CA MET A 1 8.05 -7.13 -2.87
C MET A 1 6.86 -8.01 -2.54
N ASN A 2 6.09 -7.59 -1.53
CA ASN A 2 5.04 -8.38 -0.89
C ASN A 2 4.03 -8.93 -1.91
N THR A 3 3.80 -10.24 -1.86
CA THR A 3 2.90 -10.99 -2.76
C THR A 3 1.51 -10.33 -2.84
N ALA A 4 1.04 -9.77 -1.72
CA ALA A 4 -0.21 -9.01 -1.64
C ALA A 4 -0.24 -7.76 -2.54
N LEU A 5 0.84 -6.96 -2.57
CA LEU A 5 0.92 -5.76 -3.42
C LEU A 5 0.94 -6.12 -4.91
N ARG A 6 1.60 -7.23 -5.25
CA ARG A 6 1.61 -7.74 -6.63
C ARG A 6 0.22 -8.21 -7.06
N VAL A 7 -0.50 -8.92 -6.20
CA VAL A 7 -1.88 -9.36 -6.45
C VAL A 7 -2.84 -8.18 -6.60
N ILE A 8 -2.76 -7.17 -5.73
CA ILE A 8 -3.59 -5.95 -5.83
C ILE A 8 -3.37 -5.24 -7.18
N ARG A 9 -2.12 -5.08 -7.60
CA ARG A 9 -1.79 -4.47 -8.90
C ARG A 9 -2.38 -5.27 -10.07
N ILE A 10 -2.24 -6.59 -10.05
CA ILE A 10 -2.75 -7.48 -11.11
C ILE A 10 -4.28 -7.39 -11.20
N VAL A 11 -4.98 -7.49 -10.06
CA VAL A 11 -6.44 -7.38 -10.00
C VAL A 11 -6.90 -6.02 -10.50
N CYS A 12 -6.21 -4.94 -10.12
CA CYS A 12 -6.53 -3.59 -10.58
C CYS A 12 -6.41 -3.45 -12.11
N VAL A 13 -5.32 -3.95 -12.70
CA VAL A 13 -5.11 -3.95 -14.16
C VAL A 13 -6.21 -4.75 -14.86
N ILE A 14 -6.55 -5.93 -14.35
CA ILE A 14 -7.60 -6.78 -14.95
C ILE A 14 -8.95 -6.08 -14.96
N VAL A 15 -9.34 -5.46 -13.84
CA VAL A 15 -10.64 -4.76 -13.75
C VAL A 15 -10.67 -3.56 -14.69
N PHE A 16 -9.61 -2.75 -14.74
CA PHE A 16 -9.54 -1.62 -15.67
C PHE A 16 -9.63 -2.06 -17.13
N VAL A 17 -8.88 -3.07 -17.53
CA VAL A 17 -8.89 -3.58 -18.90
C VAL A 17 -10.25 -4.18 -19.26
N SER A 18 -10.87 -4.92 -18.33
CA SER A 18 -12.22 -5.48 -18.55
C SER A 18 -13.30 -4.42 -18.67
N GLY A 19 -13.21 -3.32 -17.91
CA GLY A 19 -14.14 -2.20 -17.97
C GLY A 19 -14.05 -1.46 -19.30
N ILE A 20 -12.84 -1.20 -19.77
CA ILE A 20 -12.59 -0.59 -21.08
C ILE A 20 -13.13 -1.50 -22.20
N ALA A 21 -12.83 -2.80 -22.16
CA ALA A 21 -13.32 -3.77 -23.13
C ALA A 21 -14.85 -3.86 -23.15
N GLY A 22 -15.49 -3.86 -21.98
CA GLY A 22 -16.95 -3.88 -21.84
C GLY A 22 -17.63 -2.65 -22.46
N LEU A 23 -17.05 -1.46 -22.24
CA LEU A 23 -17.53 -0.22 -22.86
C LEU A 23 -17.40 -0.24 -24.39
N ILE A 24 -16.30 -0.78 -24.91
CA ILE A 24 -16.06 -0.89 -26.36
C ILE A 24 -17.03 -1.89 -27.02
N ILE A 25 -17.19 -3.09 -26.44
CA ILE A 25 -18.09 -4.12 -26.97
C ILE A 25 -19.54 -3.64 -26.93
N SER A 26 -19.95 -2.98 -25.85
CA SER A 26 -21.30 -2.42 -25.72
C SER A 26 -21.57 -1.29 -26.72
N SER A 27 -20.55 -0.56 -27.14
CA SER A 27 -20.69 0.48 -28.18
C SER A 27 -20.96 -0.15 -29.56
N ILE A 28 -20.35 -1.30 -29.85
CA ILE A 28 -20.46 -1.99 -31.15
C ILE A 28 -21.75 -2.81 -31.26
N ALA A 29 -22.23 -3.42 -30.17
CA ALA A 29 -23.33 -4.39 -30.18
C ALA A 29 -24.75 -3.82 -30.40
N GLY A 30 -24.88 -2.56 -30.81
CA GLY A 30 -26.17 -2.00 -31.27
C GLY A 30 -26.60 -0.67 -30.65
N ASN A 31 -25.66 0.14 -30.14
CA ASN A 31 -25.93 1.51 -29.64
C ASN A 31 -27.12 1.58 -28.65
N ASN A 32 -27.32 0.53 -27.85
CA ASN A 32 -28.39 0.52 -26.88
C ASN A 32 -27.91 1.26 -25.62
N VAL A 33 -28.35 2.51 -25.50
CA VAL A 33 -27.94 3.44 -24.44
C VAL A 33 -28.12 2.83 -23.03
N GLY A 34 -29.09 1.93 -22.85
CA GLY A 34 -29.32 1.24 -21.57
C GLY A 34 -28.24 0.22 -21.19
N VAL A 35 -27.63 -0.45 -22.17
CA VAL A 35 -26.59 -1.48 -21.93
C VAL A 35 -25.24 -0.81 -21.63
N VAL A 36 -24.91 0.25 -22.35
CA VAL A 36 -23.67 1.00 -22.11
C VAL A 36 -23.70 1.72 -20.76
N THR A 37 -24.86 2.24 -20.34
CA THR A 37 -24.98 2.91 -19.03
C THR A 37 -24.93 1.94 -17.86
N THR A 38 -25.52 0.75 -17.96
CA THR A 38 -25.42 -0.28 -16.91
C THR A 38 -24.00 -0.83 -16.79
N ILE A 39 -23.33 -1.13 -17.91
CA ILE A 39 -21.92 -1.57 -17.90
C ILE A 39 -21.02 -0.46 -17.35
N GLY A 40 -21.26 0.79 -17.74
CA GLY A 40 -20.52 1.95 -17.23
C GLY A 40 -20.70 2.15 -15.72
N LEU A 41 -21.92 2.03 -15.21
CA LEU A 41 -22.23 2.16 -13.77
C LEU A 41 -21.62 1.04 -12.93
N ILE A 42 -21.67 -0.21 -13.43
CA ILE A 42 -21.04 -1.34 -12.73
C ILE A 42 -19.52 -1.15 -12.69
N THR A 43 -18.93 -0.68 -13.79
CA THR A 43 -17.49 -0.43 -13.89
C THR A 43 -17.05 0.71 -12.96
N SER A 44 -17.81 1.82 -12.92
CA SER A 44 -17.49 2.95 -12.06
C SER A 44 -17.65 2.60 -10.57
N LEU A 45 -18.69 1.85 -10.20
CA LEU A 45 -18.89 1.36 -8.84
C LEU A 45 -17.74 0.44 -8.41
N ALA A 46 -17.35 -0.51 -9.28
CA ALA A 46 -16.21 -1.39 -9.03
C ALA A 46 -14.90 -0.60 -8.87
N ALA A 47 -14.68 0.44 -9.68
CA ALA A 47 -13.52 1.31 -9.57
C ALA A 47 -13.49 2.09 -8.24
N VAL A 48 -14.63 2.59 -7.77
CA VAL A 48 -14.74 3.27 -6.47
C VAL A 48 -14.43 2.32 -5.32
N VAL A 49 -14.99 1.10 -5.33
CA VAL A 49 -14.70 0.07 -4.31
C VAL A 49 -13.23 -0.35 -4.33
N LEU A 50 -12.62 -0.47 -5.51
CA LEU A 50 -11.20 -0.77 -5.63
C LEU A 50 -10.31 0.39 -5.16
N LEU A 51 -10.70 1.63 -5.42
CA LEU A 51 -9.99 2.82 -4.94
C LEU A 51 -10.04 2.92 -3.41
N THR A 52 -11.20 2.65 -2.79
CA THR A 52 -11.32 2.65 -1.33
C THR A 52 -10.54 1.49 -0.71
N ALA A 53 -10.63 0.28 -1.27
CA ALA A 53 -9.82 -0.85 -0.82
C ALA A 53 -8.31 -0.58 -0.98
N SER A 54 -7.90 0.03 -2.10
CA SER A 54 -6.49 0.36 -2.36
C SER A 54 -5.98 1.47 -1.44
N THR A 55 -6.79 2.50 -1.15
CA THR A 55 -6.40 3.56 -0.21
C THR A 55 -6.28 3.04 1.21
N VAL A 56 -7.16 2.13 1.63
CA VAL A 56 -7.06 1.43 2.94
C VAL A 56 -5.85 0.51 2.98
N ALA A 57 -5.61 -0.30 1.95
CA ALA A 57 -4.47 -1.21 1.89
C ALA A 57 -3.12 -0.48 1.76
N ASN A 58 -3.09 0.67 1.06
CA ASN A 58 -1.91 1.52 0.92
C ASN A 58 -1.68 2.43 2.14
N ARG A 59 -2.61 2.48 3.09
CA ARG A 59 -2.40 3.08 4.43
C ARG A 59 -1.50 2.18 5.31
N GLN A 60 -0.51 1.49 4.74
CA GLN A 60 0.53 0.84 5.53
C GLN A 60 1.30 1.95 6.27
N ARG A 61 1.01 2.05 7.57
CA ARG A 61 1.59 2.93 8.59
C ARG A 61 1.48 4.41 8.31
N ILE A 62 0.45 4.99 8.92
CA ILE A 62 0.39 6.41 9.27
C ILE A 62 1.68 6.77 10.02
N ASP A 63 2.45 7.74 9.53
CA ASP A 63 3.70 8.25 10.13
C ASP A 63 3.56 8.56 11.63
N ALA A 64 2.38 8.98 12.09
CA ALA A 64 2.10 9.27 13.50
C ALA A 64 2.27 8.05 14.45
N PHE A 65 2.05 6.82 13.98
CA PHE A 65 2.38 5.62 14.79
C PHE A 65 3.89 5.38 14.83
N ASN A 66 4.62 5.87 13.83
CA ASN A 66 6.06 5.73 13.75
C ASN A 66 6.76 6.73 14.69
N ASP A 67 6.21 7.94 14.89
CA ASP A 67 6.75 8.93 15.84
C ASP A 67 6.71 8.43 17.29
N ALA A 68 5.57 7.90 17.76
CA ALA A 68 5.47 7.36 19.11
C ALA A 68 6.41 6.15 19.34
N LEU A 69 6.58 5.31 18.32
CA LEU A 69 7.52 4.19 18.35
C LEU A 69 8.97 4.66 18.27
N ALA A 70 9.26 5.71 17.48
CA ALA A 70 10.58 6.31 17.36
C ALA A 70 11.01 6.92 18.69
N GLU A 71 10.13 7.65 19.36
CA GLU A 71 10.39 8.24 20.68
C GLU A 71 10.65 7.15 21.73
N GLN A 72 9.92 6.04 21.70
CA GLN A 72 10.18 4.91 22.57
C GLN A 72 11.54 4.24 22.29
N VAL A 73 11.98 4.18 21.03
CA VAL A 73 13.29 3.65 20.65
C VAL A 73 14.41 4.62 21.09
N GLU A 74 14.23 5.93 20.93
CA GLU A 74 15.19 6.94 21.37
C GLU A 74 15.37 6.94 22.89
N ALA A 75 14.29 6.79 23.66
CA ALA A 75 14.34 6.65 25.10
C ALA A 75 15.13 5.41 25.54
N GLN A 76 14.97 4.28 24.84
CA GLN A 76 15.73 3.05 25.09
C GLN A 76 17.22 3.20 24.72
N ILE A 77 17.53 3.84 23.59
CA ILE A 77 18.93 4.13 23.22
C ILE A 77 19.58 5.00 24.29
N THR A 78 18.88 6.05 24.74
CA THR A 78 19.36 6.96 25.78
C THR A 78 19.61 6.22 27.09
N SER A 79 18.72 5.32 27.52
CA SER A 79 18.92 4.54 28.75
C SER A 79 20.10 3.57 28.65
N VAL A 80 20.32 2.97 27.49
CA VAL A 80 21.46 2.06 27.24
C VAL A 80 22.78 2.83 27.25
N VAL A 81 22.83 4.03 26.66
CA VAL A 81 24.01 4.90 26.73
C VAL A 81 24.25 5.38 28.16
N ALA A 82 23.20 5.77 28.88
CA ALA A 82 23.29 6.21 30.27
C ALA A 82 23.77 5.12 31.24
N SER A 83 23.51 3.84 30.92
CA SER A 83 24.04 2.69 31.69
C SER A 83 25.51 2.36 31.38
N GLY A 84 26.17 3.16 30.53
CA GLY A 84 27.61 3.08 30.26
C GLY A 84 27.97 2.45 28.92
N ALA A 85 26.99 2.15 28.06
CA ALA A 85 27.28 1.70 26.70
C ALA A 85 27.89 2.83 25.86
N LYS A 86 28.92 2.50 25.05
CA LYS A 86 29.52 3.46 24.12
C LYS A 86 28.52 3.82 23.03
N GLU A 87 28.20 5.11 22.91
CA GLU A 87 27.23 5.63 21.93
C GLU A 87 27.54 5.16 20.50
N GLU A 88 28.81 5.19 20.10
CA GLU A 88 29.25 4.77 18.76
C GLU A 88 28.91 3.29 18.49
N THR A 89 29.05 2.42 19.49
CA THR A 89 28.72 1.00 19.38
C THR A 89 27.21 0.79 19.28
N VAL A 90 26.43 1.48 20.11
CA VAL A 90 24.95 1.43 20.08
C VAL A 90 24.43 1.92 18.73
N ARG A 91 24.98 3.03 18.21
CA ARG A 91 24.59 3.62 16.93
C ARG A 91 24.91 2.71 15.75
N LYS A 92 26.04 2.00 15.80
CA LYS A 92 26.41 0.99 14.81
C LYS A 92 25.42 -0.20 14.84
N LEU A 93 25.13 -0.72 16.04
CA LEU A 93 24.19 -1.82 16.23
C LEU A 93 22.77 -1.48 15.70
N VAL A 94 22.25 -0.30 16.03
CA VAL A 94 20.95 0.17 15.53
C VAL A 94 20.96 0.29 14.00
N ARG A 95 22.06 0.79 13.42
CA ARG A 95 22.20 0.90 11.96
C ARG A 95 22.21 -0.48 11.29
N ASP A 96 22.92 -1.45 11.86
CA ASP A 96 22.97 -2.81 11.35
C ASP A 96 21.59 -3.49 11.44
N ALA A 97 20.85 -3.27 12.54
CA ALA A 97 19.47 -3.76 12.70
C ALA A 97 18.50 -3.15 11.66
N ILE A 98 18.60 -1.85 11.38
CA ILE A 98 17.80 -1.18 10.33
C ILE A 98 18.14 -1.74 8.94
N ASN A 99 19.43 -1.91 8.65
CA ASN A 99 19.88 -2.46 7.37
C ASN A 99 19.39 -3.90 7.17
N LEU A 100 19.39 -4.72 8.23
CA LEU A 100 18.85 -6.07 8.21
C LEU A 100 17.33 -6.06 7.96
N GLY A 101 16.58 -5.22 8.69
CA GLY A 101 15.14 -5.08 8.51
C GLY A 101 14.75 -4.58 7.11
N ARG A 102 15.55 -3.70 6.52
CA ARG A 102 15.37 -3.21 5.14
C ARG A 102 15.68 -4.28 4.09
N SER A 103 16.65 -5.14 4.35
CA SER A 103 17.03 -6.22 3.44
C SER A 103 16.07 -7.41 3.49
N ALA A 104 15.34 -7.58 4.60
CA ALA A 104 14.35 -8.64 4.79
C ALA A 104 12.94 -8.31 4.26
N SER A 105 12.70 -7.06 3.85
CA SER A 105 11.40 -6.57 3.31
C SER A 105 11.37 -6.54 1.78
#